data_AF-A0A536UPX5-F1
#
_entry.id   AF-A0A536UPX5-F1
#
_cell.length_a   1.000
_cell.length_b   1.000
_cell.length_c   1.000
_cell.angle_alpha   90.00
_cell.angle_beta   90.00
_cell.angle_gamma   90.00
#
_symmetry.space_group_name_H-M   'P 1'
#
loop_
_entity.id
_entity.type
_entity.pdbx_description
1 polymer ?
#
loop_
_entity_poly.entity_id
_entity_poly.type
_entity_poly.pdbx_seq_one_letter_code
_entity_poly.pdbx_strand_id
1 'polypeptide(L)' 'ARHARVFGLLASSGSDYHGPGESWVDLGGMPPLPAGVAPVWQDW' A
#
# COMPACT_ATOMS: atom_id res chain seq x y z
N ALA A 1 -8.47 -4.59 0.86
CA ALA A 1 -8.87 -4.27 -0.53
C ALA A 1 -10.39 -4.26 -0.81
N ARG A 2 -11.24 -5.05 -0.14
CA ARG A 2 -12.69 -5.10 -0.45
C ARG A 2 -13.36 -3.72 -0.51
N HIS A 3 -13.13 -2.84 0.47
CA HIS A 3 -13.71 -1.51 0.50
C HIS A 3 -13.28 -0.65 -0.69
N ALA A 4 -11.98 -0.62 -1.02
CA ALA A 4 -11.48 0.10 -2.19
C ALA A 4 -12.17 -0.36 -3.47
N ARG A 5 -12.38 -1.67 -3.64
CA ARG A 5 -13.11 -2.23 -4.79
C ARG A 5 -14.60 -1.84 -4.80
N VAL A 6 -15.27 -1.93 -3.65
CA VAL A 6 -16.72 -1.64 -3.54
C VAL A 6 -17.03 -0.18 -3.78
N PHE A 7 -16.15 0.72 -3.35
CA PHE A 7 -16.38 2.17 -3.38
C PHE A 7 -15.59 2.90 -4.47
N GLY A 8 -14.82 2.18 -5.30
CA GLY A 8 -13.99 2.80 -6.33
C GLY A 8 -12.90 3.72 -5.79
N LEU A 9 -12.38 3.43 -4.59
CA LEU A 9 -11.30 4.21 -3.98
C LEU A 9 -9.94 3.76 -4.54
N LEU A 10 -9.02 4.70 -4.63
CA LEU A 10 -7.61 4.39 -4.84
C LEU A 10 -7.00 3.73 -3.59
N ALA A 11 -6.00 2.89 -3.80
CA ALA A 11 -5.30 2.17 -2.75
C ALA A 11 -3.86 2.66 -2.61
N SER A 12 -3.40 2.75 -1.37
CA SER A 12 -1.99 3.02 -1.04
C SER A 12 -1.44 1.87 -0.19
N SER A 13 -0.11 1.81 -0.10
CA SER A 13 0.65 0.91 0.73
C SER A 13 1.82 1.67 1.32
N GLY A 14 2.07 1.50 2.61
CA GLY A 14 3.17 2.17 3.31
C GLY A 14 3.71 1.26 4.41
N SER A 15 5.03 1.27 4.60
CA SER A 15 5.71 0.49 5.62
C SER A 15 5.55 1.03 7.04
N ASP A 16 5.12 2.29 7.16
CA ASP A 16 5.11 3.03 8.43
C ASP A 16 6.50 2.99 9.09
N TYR A 17 7.51 3.43 8.33
CA TYR A 17 8.91 3.31 8.70
C TYR A 17 9.29 4.26 9.86
N HIS A 18 9.87 3.73 10.93
CA HIS A 18 10.28 4.46 12.13
C HIS A 18 11.78 4.32 12.45
N GLY A 19 12.47 3.35 11.85
CA GLY A 19 13.90 3.14 12.07
C GLY A 19 14.31 1.67 11.83
N PRO A 20 15.61 1.38 11.71
CA PRO A 20 16.09 0.01 11.53
C PRO A 20 15.68 -0.89 12.69
N GLY A 21 14.90 -1.94 12.42
CA GLY A 21 14.40 -2.86 13.44
C GLY A 21 13.24 -2.34 14.29
N GLU A 22 12.74 -1.12 14.03
CA GLU A 22 11.60 -0.54 14.74
C GLU A 22 10.27 -0.70 13.98
N SER A 23 10.34 -0.91 12.67
CA SER A 23 9.17 -1.12 11.82
C SER A 23 8.88 -2.59 11.56
N TRP A 24 7.59 -2.89 11.36
CA TRP A 24 7.15 -4.24 11.00
C TRP A 24 7.65 -4.67 9.62
N VAL A 25 7.80 -3.71 8.71
CA VAL A 25 8.34 -3.90 7.36
C VAL A 25 9.32 -2.76 7.07
N ASP A 26 10.50 -3.10 6.56
CA ASP A 26 11.49 -2.12 6.12
C ASP A 26 11.08 -1.45 4.80
N LEU A 27 11.72 -0.31 4.49
CA LEU A 27 11.53 0.37 3.21
C LEU A 27 11.78 -0.59 2.03
N GLY A 28 10.86 -0.59 1.05
CA GLY A 28 10.91 -1.47 -0.11
C GLY A 28 10.46 -2.92 0.14
N GLY A 29 10.21 -3.31 1.40
CA GLY A 29 9.76 -4.67 1.75
C GLY A 29 8.25 -4.89 1.64
N MET A 30 7.47 -3.87 1.30
CA MET A 30 6.00 -4.00 1.25
C MET A 30 5.56 -4.95 0.12
N PRO A 31 4.57 -5.83 0.38
CA PRO A 31 4.01 -6.67 -0.67
C PRO A 31 3.29 -5.82 -1.73
N PRO A 32 3.09 -6.36 -2.94
CA PRO A 32 2.31 -5.69 -3.97
C PRO A 32 0.87 -5.44 -3.52
N LEU A 33 0.23 -4.41 -4.10
CA LEU A 33 -1.19 -4.16 -3.86
C LEU A 33 -2.03 -5.38 -4.31
N PRO A 34 -3.09 -5.73 -3.57
CA PRO A 34 -3.97 -6.82 -3.98
C PRO A 34 -4.58 -6.57 -5.37
N ALA A 35 -4.84 -7.65 -6.12
CA ALA A 35 -5.47 -7.51 -7.43
C ALA A 35 -6.81 -6.75 -7.39
N GLY A 36 -7.05 -5.97 -8.45
CA GLY A 36 -8.30 -5.25 -8.67
C GLY A 36 -8.47 -3.95 -7.89
N VAL A 37 -7.39 -3.37 -7.33
CA VAL A 37 -7.40 -1.98 -6.85
C VAL A 37 -6.42 -1.14 -7.66
N ALA A 38 -6.73 0.14 -7.82
CA ALA A 38 -5.88 1.11 -8.49
C ALA A 38 -4.93 1.78 -7.47
N PRO A 39 -3.60 1.83 -7.72
CA PRO A 39 -2.68 2.55 -6.84
C PRO A 39 -2.92 4.07 -6.89
N VAL A 40 -2.71 4.77 -5.77
CA VAL A 40 -2.82 6.25 -5.72
C VAL A 40 -1.81 6.98 -6.64
N TRP A 41 -0.71 6.31 -6.98
CA TRP A 41 0.37 6.83 -7.84
C TRP A 41 0.22 6.40 -9.32
N GLN A 42 -0.93 5.86 -9.74
CA GLN A 42 -1.08 5.31 -11.10
C GLN A 42 -0.84 6.36 -12.22
N ASP A 43 -1.11 7.64 -11.94
CA ASP A 43 -1.09 8.75 -12.90
C ASP A 43 0.04 9.75 -12.61
N TRP A 44 1.06 9.35 -11.85
CA TRP A 44 2.19 10.21 -11.42
C TRP A 44 3.43 10.01 -12.28
#